data_AF-A0A368F8C6-F1
#
_entry.id   AF-A0A368F8C6-F1
#
_cell.length_a   1.000
_cell.length_b   1.000
_cell.length_c   1.000
_cell.angle_alpha   90.00
_cell.angle_beta   90.00
_cell.angle_gamma   90.00
#
_symmetry.space_group_name_H-M   'P 1'
#
loop_
_entity.id
_entity.type
_entity.pdbx_description
1 polymer ?
#
loop_
_entity_poly.entity_id
_entity_poly.type
_entity_poly.pdbx_seq_one_letter_code
_entity_poly.pdbx_strand_id
1 'polypeptide(L)'
;MNIFRLSADLAHLVAIVILLHKIWRSRSCEGLSGRSQVLFAIVFISRYLDLFTNFISVYNSVMKVFFLATSIGTVYLMWVKFKATYDRNNDSLRIEFLVIPAAILALLINHEFTLMEVMWTFSIYLESVAIMPQLFMLSRTGNAETITAHYLFALGSYRALYIVNWIFRYYTENFFDPIAVVAGIVQTVLYADFFYLYVTRGESYMHKENMDMVNGLQSIYSLNSVGEMNLDELLELPCFGI
;
A
#
# COMPACT_ATOMS: atom_id res chain seq x y z
N MET A 1 5.11 -10.86 23.92
CA MET A 1 4.11 -10.77 22.83
C MET A 1 2.76 -10.54 23.48
N ASN A 2 1.98 -9.54 23.07
CA ASN A 2 0.63 -9.31 23.62
C ASN A 2 -0.40 -9.36 22.48
N ILE A 3 -1.69 -9.41 22.85
CA ILE A 3 -2.79 -9.56 21.89
C ILE A 3 -2.85 -8.40 20.89
N PHE A 4 -2.59 -7.18 21.35
CA PHE A 4 -2.64 -5.98 20.50
C PHE A 4 -1.56 -6.00 19.42
N ARG A 5 -0.32 -6.37 19.78
CA ARG A 5 0.76 -6.53 18.82
C ARG A 5 0.47 -7.63 17.81
N LEU A 6 -0.03 -8.78 18.27
CA LEU A 6 -0.39 -9.89 17.38
C LEU A 6 -1.50 -9.48 16.40
N SER A 7 -2.56 -8.85 16.89
CA SER A 7 -3.65 -8.35 16.05
C SER A 7 -3.16 -7.31 15.05
N ALA A 8 -2.23 -6.44 15.46
CA ALA A 8 -1.65 -5.45 14.56
C ALA A 8 -0.83 -6.13 13.45
N ASP A 9 0.05 -7.07 13.80
CA ASP A 9 0.87 -7.81 12.84
C ASP A 9 -0.02 -8.57 11.82
N LEU A 10 -1.15 -9.12 12.28
CA LEU A 10 -2.16 -9.74 11.41
C LEU A 10 -2.87 -8.73 10.50
N ALA A 11 -3.26 -7.56 11.02
CA ALA A 11 -3.86 -6.50 10.21
C ALA A 11 -2.91 -6.02 9.11
N HIS A 12 -1.61 -5.91 9.41
CA HIS A 12 -0.59 -5.56 8.43
C HIS A 12 -0.45 -6.66 7.35
N LEU A 13 -0.42 -7.93 7.78
CA LEU A 13 -0.40 -9.07 6.86
C LEU A 13 -1.61 -9.05 5.92
N VAL A 14 -2.81 -8.82 6.46
CA VAL A 14 -4.04 -8.70 5.66
C VAL A 14 -3.92 -7.57 4.64
N ALA A 15 -3.37 -6.41 5.01
CA ALA A 15 -3.17 -5.30 4.08
C ALA A 15 -2.30 -5.71 2.89
N ILE A 16 -1.17 -6.38 3.14
CA ILE A 16 -0.25 -6.85 2.10
C ILE A 16 -0.91 -7.91 1.21
N VAL A 17 -1.66 -8.84 1.80
CA VAL A 17 -2.38 -9.87 1.04
C VAL A 17 -3.45 -9.25 0.14
N ILE A 18 -4.22 -8.27 0.63
CA ILE A 18 -5.19 -7.53 -0.18
C ILE A 18 -4.51 -6.86 -1.38
N LEU A 19 -3.38 -6.18 -1.15
CA LEU A 19 -2.62 -5.50 -2.19
C LEU A 19 -2.11 -6.49 -3.26
N LEU A 20 -1.48 -7.58 -2.84
CA LEU A 20 -0.98 -8.61 -3.75
C LEU A 20 -2.11 -9.28 -4.53
N HIS A 21 -3.22 -9.58 -3.85
CA HIS A 21 -4.40 -10.16 -4.49
C HIS A 21 -4.97 -9.22 -5.55
N LYS A 22 -5.09 -7.92 -5.24
CA LYS A 22 -5.51 -6.88 -6.19
C LYS A 22 -4.64 -6.93 -7.45
N ILE A 23 -3.32 -6.79 -7.29
CA ILE A 23 -2.38 -6.74 -8.42
C ILE A 23 -2.44 -8.03 -9.24
N TRP A 24 -2.50 -9.19 -8.57
CA TRP A 24 -2.48 -10.47 -9.25
C TRP A 24 -3.77 -10.78 -10.02
N ARG A 25 -4.94 -10.43 -9.45
CA ARG A 25 -6.25 -10.71 -10.06
C ARG A 25 -6.59 -9.72 -11.18
N SER A 26 -6.34 -8.44 -10.96
CA SER A 26 -6.56 -7.40 -11.98
C SER A 26 -5.50 -7.42 -13.09
N ARG A 27 -4.34 -8.06 -12.85
CA ARG A 27 -3.17 -8.00 -13.74
C ARG A 27 -2.72 -6.55 -14.00
N SER A 28 -3.04 -5.64 -13.08
CA SER A 28 -2.77 -4.21 -13.18
C SER A 28 -2.24 -3.69 -11.85
N CYS A 29 -1.38 -2.68 -11.92
CA CYS A 29 -0.93 -1.88 -10.78
C CYS A 29 -1.38 -0.42 -10.86
N GLU A 30 -2.42 -0.15 -11.64
CA GLU A 30 -3.06 1.16 -11.72
C GLU A 30 -3.58 1.62 -10.34
N GLY A 31 -3.50 2.94 -10.08
CA GLY A 31 -3.89 3.55 -8.81
C GLY A 31 -2.95 3.28 -7.62
N LEU A 32 -1.83 2.57 -7.83
CA LEU A 32 -0.85 2.26 -6.79
C LEU A 32 0.48 2.97 -7.04
N SER A 33 1.02 3.60 -6.00
CA SER A 33 2.34 4.20 -6.03
C SER A 33 3.41 3.14 -5.88
N GLY A 34 4.17 2.93 -6.95
CA GLY A 34 5.35 2.06 -6.95
C GLY A 34 6.47 2.62 -6.09
N ARG A 35 6.53 3.95 -5.93
CA ARG A 35 7.49 4.62 -5.05
C ARG A 35 7.25 4.28 -3.58
N SER A 36 5.99 4.31 -3.11
CA SER A 36 5.66 3.87 -1.74
C SER A 36 6.02 2.41 -1.49
N GLN A 37 5.78 1.51 -2.44
CA GLN A 37 6.12 0.10 -2.28
C GLN A 37 7.64 -0.13 -2.21
N VAL A 38 8.43 0.65 -2.97
CA VAL A 38 9.90 0.64 -2.84
C VAL A 38 10.34 1.10 -1.45
N LEU A 39 9.73 2.15 -0.90
CA LEU A 39 10.03 2.63 0.45
C LEU A 39 9.70 1.57 1.52
N PHE A 40 8.54 0.90 1.43
CA PHE A 40 8.20 -0.19 2.34
C PHE A 40 9.17 -1.38 2.23
N ALA A 41 9.65 -1.71 1.01
CA ALA A 41 10.67 -2.74 0.85
C ALA A 41 11.98 -2.34 1.54
N ILE A 42 12.43 -1.09 1.38
CA ILE A 42 13.64 -0.58 2.07
C ILE A 42 13.47 -0.63 3.59
N VAL A 43 12.29 -0.28 4.11
CA VAL A 43 11.95 -0.40 5.54
C VAL A 43 12.15 -1.83 6.03
N PHE A 44 11.56 -2.83 5.37
CA PHE A 44 11.69 -4.22 5.83
C PHE A 44 13.10 -4.78 5.67
N ILE A 45 13.81 -4.43 4.59
CA ILE A 45 15.20 -4.81 4.38
C ILE A 45 16.08 -4.28 5.52
N SER A 46 15.94 -2.99 5.87
CA SER A 46 16.74 -2.36 6.92
C SER A 46 16.35 -2.82 8.32
N ARG A 47 15.06 -3.08 8.57
CA ARG A 47 14.56 -3.52 9.89
C ARG A 47 14.92 -4.94 10.25
N TYR A 48 14.97 -5.84 9.27
CA TYR A 48 15.12 -7.28 9.48
C TYR A 48 16.51 -7.80 9.12
N LEU A 49 17.53 -6.93 9.15
CA LEU A 49 18.94 -7.33 9.02
C LEU A 49 19.36 -8.32 10.11
N ASP A 50 18.67 -8.31 11.25
CA ASP A 50 18.88 -9.22 12.37
C ASP A 50 18.31 -10.63 12.16
N LEU A 51 17.67 -10.91 11.02
CA LEU A 51 17.01 -12.20 10.73
C LEU A 51 17.94 -13.41 10.87
N PHE A 52 19.22 -13.25 10.52
CA PHE A 52 20.22 -14.32 10.57
C PHE A 52 21.11 -14.26 11.82
N THR A 53 21.00 -13.21 12.63
CA THR A 53 21.85 -13.01 13.82
C THR A 53 21.10 -13.22 15.13
N ASN A 54 19.79 -12.96 15.16
CA ASN A 54 18.97 -13.03 16.36
C ASN A 54 17.72 -13.90 16.13
N PHE A 55 17.72 -15.10 16.73
CA PHE A 55 16.55 -15.96 16.74
C PHE A 55 15.69 -15.71 17.99
N ILE A 56 14.52 -15.11 17.80
CA ILE A 56 13.56 -14.84 18.89
C ILE A 56 12.54 -15.98 19.00
N SER A 57 11.92 -16.35 17.88
CA SER A 57 10.94 -17.44 17.79
C SER A 57 10.66 -17.80 16.34
N VAL A 58 10.12 -19.00 16.09
CA VAL A 58 9.71 -19.43 14.75
C VAL A 58 8.70 -18.45 14.13
N TYR A 59 7.70 -18.02 14.91
CA TYR A 59 6.71 -17.03 14.46
C TYR A 59 7.39 -15.73 13.99
N ASN A 60 8.32 -15.19 14.78
CA ASN A 60 9.01 -13.96 14.44
C ASN A 60 9.83 -14.10 13.14
N SER A 61 10.63 -15.17 13.02
CA SER A 61 11.43 -15.40 11.82
C SER A 61 10.57 -15.61 10.57
N VAL A 62 9.48 -16.38 10.68
CA VAL A 62 8.54 -16.61 9.56
C VAL A 62 7.87 -15.30 9.13
N MET A 63 7.41 -14.47 10.07
CA MET A 63 6.79 -13.18 9.75
C MET A 63 7.78 -12.23 9.08
N LYS A 64 9.03 -12.15 9.55
CA LYS A 64 10.08 -11.34 8.91
C LYS A 64 10.33 -11.78 7.47
N VAL A 65 10.48 -13.08 7.22
CA VAL A 65 10.64 -13.64 5.86
C VAL A 65 9.43 -13.32 4.99
N PHE A 66 8.21 -13.47 5.53
CA PHE A 66 6.98 -13.15 4.81
C PHE A 66 6.94 -11.68 4.38
N PHE A 67 7.17 -10.73 5.29
CA PHE A 67 7.18 -9.29 4.99
C PHE A 67 8.26 -8.94 3.96
N LEU A 68 9.45 -9.54 4.06
CA LEU A 68 10.54 -9.32 3.11
C LEU A 68 10.19 -9.86 1.72
N ALA A 69 9.71 -11.11 1.63
CA ALA A 69 9.36 -11.75 0.37
C ALA A 69 8.20 -11.05 -0.34
N THR A 70 7.16 -10.67 0.41
CA THR A 70 5.97 -10.02 -0.15
C THR A 70 6.22 -8.57 -0.57
N SER A 71 7.02 -7.81 0.17
CA SER A 71 7.38 -6.43 -0.22
C SER A 71 8.26 -6.42 -1.48
N ILE A 72 9.31 -7.23 -1.53
CA ILE A 72 10.16 -7.39 -2.73
C ILE A 72 9.32 -7.92 -3.90
N GLY A 73 8.45 -8.91 -3.65
CA GLY A 73 7.53 -9.45 -4.64
C GLY A 73 6.59 -8.39 -5.21
N THR A 74 6.02 -7.53 -4.36
CA THR A 74 5.15 -6.41 -4.79
C THR A 74 5.91 -5.44 -5.69
N VAL A 75 7.13 -5.05 -5.30
CA VAL A 75 7.99 -4.20 -6.13
C VAL A 75 8.28 -4.85 -7.48
N TYR A 76 8.62 -6.15 -7.50
CA TYR A 76 8.82 -6.89 -8.75
C TYR A 76 7.57 -6.89 -9.63
N LEU A 77 6.39 -7.14 -9.05
CA LEU A 77 5.13 -7.12 -9.78
C LEU A 77 4.88 -5.76 -10.42
N MET A 78 5.14 -4.66 -9.72
CA MET A 78 4.87 -3.31 -10.23
C MET A 78 5.92 -2.81 -11.23
N TRP A 79 7.20 -3.05 -10.98
CA TRP A 79 8.29 -2.47 -11.78
C TRP A 79 8.73 -3.35 -12.95
N VAL A 80 8.44 -4.65 -12.91
CA VAL A 80 8.83 -5.61 -13.95
C VAL A 80 7.61 -6.22 -14.61
N LYS A 81 6.79 -6.97 -13.86
CA LYS A 81 5.74 -7.81 -14.47
C LYS A 81 4.57 -7.03 -15.05
N PHE A 82 4.04 -6.07 -14.31
CA PHE A 82 2.91 -5.21 -14.67
C PHE A 82 3.34 -3.76 -14.88
N LYS A 83 4.61 -3.55 -15.27
CA LYS A 83 5.19 -2.22 -15.53
C LYS A 83 4.36 -1.38 -16.51
N ALA A 84 3.69 -2.01 -17.46
CA ALA A 84 2.89 -1.32 -18.48
C ALA A 84 1.67 -0.58 -17.90
N THR A 85 1.10 -1.06 -16.81
CA THR A 85 -0.06 -0.45 -16.13
C THR A 85 0.33 0.53 -15.03
N TYR A 86 1.63 0.72 -14.79
CA TYR A 86 2.12 1.61 -13.73
C TYR A 86 2.07 3.07 -14.17
N ASP A 87 1.25 3.86 -13.48
CA ASP A 87 1.07 5.28 -13.75
C ASP A 87 2.21 6.14 -13.17
N ARG A 88 3.27 6.29 -13.97
CA ARG A 88 4.44 7.10 -13.65
C ARG A 88 4.16 8.61 -13.62
N ASN A 89 3.13 9.07 -14.32
CA ASN A 89 2.85 10.49 -14.45
C ASN A 89 2.25 11.03 -13.14
N ASN A 90 1.39 10.24 -12.50
CA ASN A 90 0.79 10.60 -11.23
C ASN A 90 1.63 10.20 -10.01
N ASP A 91 2.49 9.18 -10.11
CA ASP A 91 3.48 8.87 -9.05
C ASP A 91 4.75 9.73 -9.19
N SER A 92 4.62 11.03 -8.86
CA SER A 92 5.67 12.03 -9.10
C SER A 92 6.49 12.43 -7.86
N LEU A 93 6.11 12.00 -6.65
CA LEU A 93 6.77 12.43 -5.40
C LEU A 93 8.21 11.90 -5.31
N ARG A 94 9.19 12.79 -5.21
CA ARG A 94 10.61 12.43 -5.12
C ARG A 94 10.94 11.81 -3.77
N ILE A 95 11.28 10.53 -3.77
CA ILE A 95 11.52 9.74 -2.54
C ILE A 95 12.80 10.15 -1.82
N GLU A 96 13.72 10.82 -2.51
CA GLU A 96 14.98 11.32 -1.93
C GLU A 96 14.71 12.29 -0.78
N PHE A 97 13.64 13.09 -0.88
CA PHE A 97 13.20 13.99 0.19
C PHE A 97 12.62 13.27 1.41
N LEU A 98 12.40 11.96 1.32
CA LEU A 98 11.95 11.13 2.44
C LEU A 98 13.10 10.30 3.00
N VAL A 99 13.87 9.66 2.12
CA VAL A 99 14.98 8.77 2.49
C VAL A 99 16.13 9.56 3.13
N ILE A 100 16.55 10.69 2.54
CA ILE A 100 17.70 11.44 3.03
C ILE A 100 17.43 12.01 4.44
N PRO A 101 16.30 12.70 4.71
CA PRO A 101 16.02 13.17 6.06
C PRO A 101 15.87 12.03 7.07
N ALA A 102 15.23 10.91 6.70
CA ALA A 102 15.12 9.75 7.59
C ALA A 102 16.50 9.16 7.95
N ALA A 103 17.42 9.08 6.97
CA ALA A 103 18.78 8.61 7.20
C ALA A 103 19.59 9.56 8.08
N ILE A 104 19.53 10.87 7.81
CA ILE A 104 20.17 11.90 8.65
C ILE A 104 19.64 11.81 10.07
N LEU A 105 18.31 11.75 10.25
CA LEU A 105 17.70 11.67 11.57
C LEU A 105 18.09 10.40 12.31
N ALA A 106 18.20 9.26 11.63
CA ALA A 106 18.66 8.01 12.24
C ALA A 106 20.13 8.05 12.70
N LEU A 107 20.99 8.76 11.97
CA LEU A 107 22.38 8.95 12.36
C LEU A 107 22.52 9.91 13.55
N LEU A 108 21.64 10.91 13.65
CA LEU A 108 21.69 11.91 14.72
C LEU A 108 20.95 11.49 15.99
N ILE A 109 19.81 10.80 15.85
CA ILE A 109 18.89 10.44 16.93
C ILE A 109 18.59 8.95 16.85
N ASN A 110 19.39 8.16 17.58
CA ASN A 110 19.29 6.70 17.77
C ASN A 110 19.52 6.36 19.25
N HIS A 111 19.22 5.12 19.64
CA HIS A 111 19.49 4.63 21.00
C HIS A 111 20.96 4.29 21.21
N GLU A 112 21.62 3.73 20.18
CA GLU A 112 23.03 3.36 20.20
C GLU A 112 23.63 3.52 18.80
N PHE A 113 24.87 4.03 18.70
CA PHE A 113 25.55 4.26 17.42
C PHE A 113 26.20 2.99 16.87
N THR A 114 25.41 1.93 16.70
CA THR A 114 25.80 0.70 16.01
C THR A 114 25.08 0.60 14.68
N LEU A 115 25.67 -0.10 13.69
CA LEU A 115 25.04 -0.25 12.38
C LEU A 115 23.64 -0.86 12.48
N MET A 116 23.45 -1.88 13.34
CA MET A 116 22.15 -2.55 13.49
C MET A 116 21.09 -1.60 14.05
N GLU A 117 21.43 -0.84 15.08
CA GLU A 117 20.50 0.07 15.74
C GLU A 117 20.18 1.30 14.88
N VAL A 118 21.18 1.83 14.16
CA VAL A 118 20.97 2.91 13.18
C VAL A 118 20.06 2.44 12.04
N MET A 119 20.26 1.22 11.51
CA MET A 119 19.41 0.68 10.45
C MET A 119 17.98 0.40 10.95
N TRP A 120 17.84 -0.09 12.17
CA TRP A 120 16.54 -0.24 12.82
C TRP A 120 15.84 1.12 12.97
N THR A 121 16.53 2.12 13.52
CA THR A 121 16.03 3.49 13.71
C THR A 121 15.65 4.15 12.39
N PHE A 122 16.49 4.01 11.36
CA PHE A 122 16.21 4.45 10.00
C PHE A 122 14.92 3.83 9.47
N SER A 123 14.72 2.53 9.67
CA SER A 123 13.50 1.86 9.23
C SER A 123 12.25 2.43 9.91
N ILE A 124 12.34 2.82 11.19
CA ILE A 124 11.23 3.41 11.95
C ILE A 124 10.86 4.79 11.39
N TYR A 125 11.86 5.67 11.19
CA TYR A 125 11.61 6.99 10.60
C TYR A 125 11.11 6.90 9.17
N LEU A 126 11.71 6.04 8.33
CA LEU A 126 11.31 5.90 6.94
C LEU A 126 9.88 5.33 6.81
N GLU A 127 9.51 4.34 7.62
CA GLU A 127 8.15 3.78 7.61
C GLU A 127 7.09 4.82 7.94
N SER A 128 7.42 5.76 8.84
CA SER A 128 6.46 6.80 9.22
C SER A 128 6.02 7.67 8.03
N VAL A 129 6.87 7.80 7.02
CA VAL A 129 6.67 8.65 5.85
C VAL A 129 6.50 7.88 4.53
N ALA A 130 6.70 6.56 4.54
CA ALA A 130 6.73 5.70 3.34
C ALA A 130 5.41 5.70 2.55
N ILE A 131 4.29 6.00 3.19
CA ILE A 131 2.97 6.08 2.54
C ILE A 131 2.75 7.38 1.75
N MET A 132 3.57 8.42 1.96
CA MET A 132 3.35 9.73 1.35
C MET A 132 3.25 9.72 -0.19
N PRO A 133 4.09 8.99 -0.95
CA PRO A 133 3.93 8.91 -2.41
C PRO A 133 2.54 8.40 -2.83
N GLN A 134 2.01 7.37 -2.16
CA GLN A 134 0.66 6.86 -2.40
C GLN A 134 -0.42 7.91 -2.10
N LEU A 135 -0.32 8.63 -0.97
CA LEU A 135 -1.27 9.67 -0.61
C LEU A 135 -1.24 10.83 -1.61
N PHE A 136 -0.04 11.23 -2.03
CA PHE A 136 0.15 12.28 -3.02
C PHE A 136 -0.46 11.90 -4.37
N MET A 137 -0.25 10.65 -4.82
CA MET A 137 -0.87 10.13 -6.05
C MET A 137 -2.41 10.16 -5.96
N LEU A 138 -2.99 9.67 -4.86
CA LEU A 138 -4.45 9.67 -4.66
C LEU A 138 -5.04 11.08 -4.63
N SER A 139 -4.33 12.05 -4.02
CA SER A 139 -4.77 13.44 -4.00
C SER A 139 -4.82 14.09 -5.39
N ARG A 140 -4.00 13.60 -6.33
CA ARG A 140 -3.93 14.11 -7.71
C ARG A 140 -4.91 13.42 -8.64
N THR A 141 -4.97 12.09 -8.58
CA THR A 141 -5.85 11.32 -9.47
C THR A 141 -7.31 11.48 -9.08
N GLY A 142 -7.58 11.74 -7.78
CA GLY A 142 -8.93 11.89 -7.28
C GLY A 142 -9.79 10.68 -7.65
N ASN A 143 -9.21 9.48 -7.69
CA ASN A 143 -9.85 8.19 -7.93
C ASN A 143 -9.13 7.19 -7.01
N ALA A 144 -9.80 6.78 -5.93
CA ALA A 144 -9.35 5.69 -5.09
C ALA A 144 -10.24 4.49 -5.38
N GLU A 145 -9.71 3.46 -6.04
CA GLU A 145 -10.44 2.20 -6.18
C GLU A 145 -10.77 1.62 -4.80
N THR A 146 -11.97 1.07 -4.65
CA THR A 146 -12.49 0.50 -3.38
C THR A 146 -11.53 -0.52 -2.74
N ILE A 147 -10.84 -1.34 -3.55
CA ILE A 147 -9.85 -2.31 -3.04
C ILE A 147 -8.62 -1.60 -2.46
N THR A 148 -8.17 -0.50 -3.06
CA THR A 148 -7.06 0.31 -2.55
C THR A 148 -7.43 0.94 -1.21
N ALA A 149 -8.70 1.31 -1.02
CA ALA A 149 -9.20 1.80 0.25
C ALA A 149 -9.18 0.73 1.36
N HIS A 150 -9.60 -0.51 1.07
CA HIS A 150 -9.52 -1.61 2.03
C HIS A 150 -8.07 -1.91 2.45
N TYR A 151 -7.13 -1.88 1.50
CA TYR A 151 -5.69 -1.98 1.78
C TYR A 151 -5.24 -0.88 2.77
N LEU A 152 -5.56 0.38 2.49
CA LEU A 152 -5.16 1.51 3.32
C LEU A 152 -5.84 1.50 4.69
N PHE A 153 -7.10 1.05 4.76
CA PHE A 153 -7.82 0.87 6.02
C PHE A 153 -7.18 -0.21 6.90
N ALA A 154 -6.80 -1.36 6.32
CA ALA A 154 -6.09 -2.41 7.05
C ALA A 154 -4.73 -1.91 7.57
N LEU A 155 -4.02 -1.13 6.76
CA LEU A 155 -2.72 -0.54 7.11
C LEU A 155 -2.84 0.50 8.24
N GLY A 156 -3.87 1.35 8.20
CA GLY A 156 -4.16 2.28 9.31
C GLY A 156 -4.63 1.56 10.58
N SER A 157 -5.41 0.48 10.44
CA SER A 157 -5.85 -0.35 11.57
C SER A 157 -4.69 -1.02 12.30
N TYR A 158 -3.71 -1.55 11.55
CA TYR A 158 -2.43 -2.01 12.10
C TYR A 158 -1.79 -0.93 12.99
N ARG A 159 -1.81 0.33 12.55
CA ARG A 159 -1.16 1.40 13.30
C ARG A 159 -1.92 1.80 14.56
N ALA A 160 -3.25 1.87 14.48
CA ALA A 160 -4.10 2.11 15.66
C ALA A 160 -3.86 1.04 16.74
N LEU A 161 -3.78 -0.24 16.34
CA LEU A 161 -3.49 -1.34 17.26
C LEU A 161 -2.08 -1.24 17.88
N TYR A 162 -1.09 -0.74 17.13
CA TYR A 162 0.26 -0.51 17.66
C TYR A 162 0.30 0.59 18.73
N ILE A 163 -0.51 1.65 18.58
CA ILE A 163 -0.66 2.68 19.61
C ILE A 163 -1.23 2.07 20.90
N VAL A 164 -2.29 1.27 20.78
CA VAL A 164 -2.88 0.56 21.94
C VAL A 164 -1.85 -0.36 22.59
N ASN A 165 -1.06 -1.07 21.79
CA ASN A 165 0.06 -1.88 22.27
C ASN A 165 1.09 -1.04 23.06
N TRP A 166 1.48 0.14 22.59
CA TRP A 166 2.43 0.98 23.34
C TRP A 166 1.88 1.45 24.67
N ILE A 167 0.61 1.89 24.70
CA ILE A 167 -0.08 2.27 25.94
C ILE A 167 -0.12 1.08 26.90
N PHE A 168 -0.50 -0.10 26.41
CA PHE A 168 -0.56 -1.31 27.23
C PHE A 168 0.82 -1.66 27.82
N ARG A 169 1.89 -1.65 27.01
CA ARG A 169 3.25 -1.96 27.47
C ARG A 169 3.80 -0.92 28.45
N TYR A 170 3.41 0.35 28.31
CA TYR A 170 3.78 1.38 29.27
C TYR A 170 3.24 1.07 30.66
N TYR A 171 1.94 0.73 30.76
CA TYR A 171 1.31 0.45 32.06
C TYR A 171 1.66 -0.93 32.64
N THR A 172 1.91 -1.94 31.80
CA THR A 172 2.12 -3.33 32.26
C THR A 172 3.58 -3.74 32.36
N GLU A 173 4.43 -3.23 31.48
CA GLU A 173 5.85 -3.61 31.37
C GLU A 173 6.81 -2.47 31.75
N ASN A 174 6.30 -1.26 32.06
CA ASN A 174 7.09 -0.03 32.21
C ASN A 174 8.04 0.24 31.03
N PHE A 175 7.65 -0.21 29.83
CA PHE A 175 8.45 -0.09 28.62
C PHE A 175 7.99 1.12 27.79
N PHE A 176 8.92 2.02 27.47
CA PHE A 176 8.67 3.19 26.63
C PHE A 176 9.82 3.41 25.65
N ASP A 177 9.49 3.53 24.37
CA ASP A 177 10.45 3.83 23.29
C ASP A 177 10.03 5.14 22.61
N PRO A 178 10.70 6.27 22.92
CA PRO A 178 10.36 7.58 22.38
C PRO A 178 10.43 7.63 20.86
N ILE A 179 11.42 6.98 20.25
CA ILE A 179 11.65 6.99 18.80
C ILE A 179 10.45 6.34 18.10
N ALA A 180 10.08 5.12 18.55
CA ALA A 180 8.96 4.39 17.99
C ALA A 180 7.62 5.12 18.17
N VAL A 181 7.40 5.74 19.34
CA VAL A 181 6.17 6.47 19.64
C VAL A 181 6.05 7.74 18.80
N VAL A 182 7.09 8.58 18.73
CA VAL A 182 7.06 9.84 17.97
C VAL A 182 6.90 9.57 16.48
N ALA A 183 7.69 8.66 15.91
CA ALA A 183 7.51 8.22 14.52
C ALA A 183 6.11 7.62 14.29
N GLY A 184 5.58 6.93 15.30
CA GLY A 184 4.20 6.45 15.36
C GLY A 184 3.14 7.50 15.23
N ILE A 185 3.29 8.60 15.97
CA ILE A 185 2.37 9.73 15.91
C ILE A 185 2.42 10.37 14.52
N VAL A 186 3.61 10.64 13.98
CA VAL A 186 3.78 11.18 12.62
C VAL A 186 3.06 10.32 11.60
N GLN A 187 3.29 9.01 11.65
CA GLN A 187 2.66 8.06 10.75
C GLN A 187 1.13 8.07 10.87
N THR A 188 0.62 8.12 12.10
CA THR A 188 -0.82 8.11 12.37
C THR A 188 -1.50 9.38 11.87
N VAL A 189 -0.86 10.53 12.01
CA VAL A 189 -1.36 11.81 11.46
C VAL A 189 -1.46 11.74 9.94
N LEU A 190 -0.47 11.17 9.26
CA LEU A 190 -0.51 10.97 7.81
C LEU A 190 -1.65 10.03 7.38
N TYR A 191 -1.91 8.96 8.13
CA TYR A 191 -3.07 8.09 7.88
C TYR A 191 -4.41 8.77 8.22
N ALA A 192 -4.45 9.64 9.23
CA ALA A 192 -5.68 10.35 9.60
C ALA A 192 -6.15 11.30 8.49
N ASP A 193 -5.23 12.01 7.84
CA ASP A 193 -5.54 12.84 6.67
C ASP A 193 -6.11 11.98 5.53
N PHE A 194 -5.53 10.80 5.29
CA PHE A 194 -6.10 9.83 4.36
C PHE A 194 -7.52 9.38 4.75
N PHE A 195 -7.74 9.01 6.01
CA PHE A 195 -9.06 8.57 6.46
C PHE A 195 -10.11 9.67 6.34
N TYR A 196 -9.73 10.91 6.63
CA TYR A 196 -10.60 12.07 6.42
C TYR A 196 -10.98 12.19 4.94
N LEU A 197 -9.98 12.18 4.03
CA LEU A 197 -10.23 12.24 2.60
C LEU A 197 -11.06 11.06 2.10
N TYR A 198 -10.84 9.86 2.63
CA TYR A 198 -11.59 8.66 2.28
C TYR A 198 -13.04 8.74 2.72
N VAL A 199 -13.34 9.15 3.95
CA VAL A 199 -14.72 9.25 4.44
C VAL A 199 -15.47 10.35 3.70
N THR A 200 -14.85 11.52 3.51
CA THR A 200 -15.52 12.67 2.88
C THR A 200 -15.71 12.50 1.37
N ARG A 201 -14.84 11.75 0.68
CA ARG A 201 -14.94 11.55 -0.79
C ARG A 201 -15.39 10.14 -1.19
N GLY A 202 -15.45 9.20 -0.24
CA GLY A 202 -15.81 7.79 -0.43
C GLY A 202 -17.21 7.58 -0.98
N GLU A 203 -18.21 8.33 -0.50
CA GLU A 203 -19.58 8.25 -1.06
C GLU A 203 -19.61 8.65 -2.53
N SER A 204 -18.82 9.65 -2.93
CA SER A 204 -18.72 10.06 -4.34
C SER A 204 -18.03 9.01 -5.20
N TYR A 205 -17.06 8.24 -4.66
CA TYR A 205 -16.37 7.17 -5.38
C TYR A 205 -17.24 5.94 -5.61
N MET A 206 -17.96 5.48 -4.58
CA MET A 206 -18.87 4.33 -4.70
C MET A 206 -20.01 4.63 -5.68
N HIS A 207 -20.50 5.87 -5.72
CA HIS A 207 -21.53 6.27 -6.67
C HIS A 207 -21.00 6.31 -8.13
N LYS A 208 -19.77 6.77 -8.32
CA LYS A 208 -19.12 6.84 -9.64
C LYS A 208 -18.79 5.45 -10.19
N GLU A 209 -18.25 4.56 -9.36
CA GLU A 209 -17.95 3.16 -9.75
C GLU A 209 -19.23 2.41 -10.17
N ASN A 210 -20.34 2.59 -9.43
CA ASN A 210 -21.63 2.02 -9.82
C ASN A 210 -22.15 2.60 -11.14
N MET A 211 -21.98 3.91 -11.38
CA MET A 211 -22.36 4.54 -12.65
C MET A 211 -21.49 4.07 -13.82
N ASP A 212 -20.18 3.95 -13.65
CA ASP A 212 -19.27 3.46 -14.69
C ASP A 212 -19.52 1.99 -15.03
N MET A 213 -19.87 1.17 -14.04
CA MET A 213 -20.31 -0.21 -14.25
C MET A 213 -21.63 -0.26 -15.04
N VAL A 214 -22.63 0.57 -14.69
CA VAL A 214 -23.90 0.67 -15.41
C VAL A 214 -23.67 1.12 -16.85
N ASN A 215 -22.85 2.15 -17.07
CA ASN A 215 -22.51 2.66 -18.40
C ASN A 215 -21.76 1.62 -19.23
N GLY A 216 -20.82 0.88 -18.63
CA GLY A 216 -20.11 -0.21 -19.28
C GLY A 216 -21.05 -1.33 -19.70
N LEU A 217 -22.00 -1.72 -18.84
CA LEU A 217 -23.04 -2.70 -19.18
C LEU A 217 -23.97 -2.17 -20.29
N GLN A 218 -24.35 -0.89 -20.26
CA GLN A 218 -25.14 -0.26 -21.32
C GLN A 218 -24.41 -0.25 -22.66
N SER A 219 -23.10 0.02 -22.66
CA SER A 219 -22.27 -0.06 -23.86
C SER A 219 -22.25 -1.48 -24.43
N ILE A 220 -22.10 -2.50 -23.58
CA ILE A 220 -22.11 -3.91 -24.01
C ILE A 220 -23.50 -4.30 -24.55
N TYR A 221 -24.59 -3.88 -23.91
CA TYR A 221 -25.95 -4.11 -24.41
C TYR A 221 -26.19 -3.42 -25.75
N SER A 222 -25.74 -2.18 -25.92
CA SER A 222 -25.88 -1.47 -27.19
C SER A 222 -25.08 -2.14 -28.31
N LEU A 223 -23.89 -2.67 -28.03
CA LEU A 223 -23.10 -3.43 -29.00
C LEU A 223 -23.75 -4.77 -29.36
N ASN A 224 -24.36 -5.47 -28.40
CA ASN A 224 -25.12 -6.69 -28.67
C ASN A 224 -26.41 -6.42 -29.47
N SER A 225 -27.08 -5.27 -29.27
CA SER A 225 -28.23 -4.87 -30.09
C SER A 225 -27.88 -4.50 -31.53
N VAL A 226 -26.64 -4.06 -31.78
CA VAL A 226 -26.10 -3.81 -33.13
C VAL A 226 -25.64 -5.11 -33.80
N GLY A 227 -25.37 -6.15 -33.02
CA GLY A 227 -25.07 -7.51 -33.50
C GLY A 227 -26.28 -8.29 -34.02
N GLU A 228 -27.50 -7.84 -33.74
CA GLU A 228 -28.74 -8.30 -34.39
C GLU A 228 -29.04 -7.45 -35.65
N MET A 229 -28.07 -7.36 -36.56
CA MET A 229 -28.35 -6.86 -37.90
C MET A 229 -29.07 -7.97 -38.66
N ASN A 230 -30.29 -7.70 -39.13
CA ASN A 230 -31.13 -8.66 -39.86
C ASN A 230 -30.33 -9.31 -40.99
N LEU A 231 -30.44 -10.64 -41.11
CA LEU A 231 -29.86 -11.42 -42.22
C LEU A 231 -30.30 -10.89 -43.61
N ASP A 232 -31.37 -10.09 -43.64
CA ASP A 232 -31.91 -9.46 -44.85
C ASP A 232 -31.05 -8.29 -45.36
N GLU A 233 -30.24 -7.61 -44.52
CA GLU A 233 -29.33 -6.53 -44.97
C GLU A 233 -27.99 -7.05 -45.52
N LEU A 234 -27.59 -8.27 -45.15
CA LEU A 234 -26.36 -8.91 -45.67
C LEU A 234 -26.51 -9.44 -47.11
N LEU A 235 -27.75 -9.56 -47.62
CA LEU A 235 -28.05 -10.01 -48.98
C LEU A 235 -28.14 -8.89 -50.02
N GLU A 236 -28.09 -7.61 -49.62
CA GLU A 236 -28.11 -6.45 -50.53
C GLU A 236 -26.72 -5.85 -50.82
N LEU A 237 -25.64 -6.41 -50.28
CA LEU A 237 -24.29 -5.93 -50.59
C LEU A 237 -23.92 -6.29 -52.04
N PRO A 238 -23.67 -5.30 -52.92
CA PRO A 238 -23.25 -5.57 -54.29
C PRO A 238 -21.87 -6.24 -54.23
N CYS A 239 -21.86 -7.54 -54.53
CA CYS A 239 -20.65 -8.30 -54.80
C CYS A 239 -19.72 -7.49 -55.72
N PHE A 240 -18.46 -7.39 -55.29
CA PHE A 240 -17.31 -6.94 -56.07
C PHE A 240 -17.44 -7.36 -57.54
N GLY A 241 -17.81 -6.38 -58.38
CA GLY A 241 -17.56 -6.40 -59.80
C GLY A 241 -16.24 -5.71 -60.08
N ILE A 242 -15.40 -6.39 -60.86
CA ILE A 242 -14.08 -6.06 -61.45
C ILE A 242 -12.97 -6.92 -60.86
#